data_AF-A0A948B1Z8-F1
#
_entry.id   AF-A0A948B1Z8-F1
#
_cell.length_a   1.000
_cell.length_b   1.000
_cell.length_c   1.000
_cell.angle_alpha   90.00
_cell.angle_beta   90.00
_cell.angle_gamma   90.00
#
_symmetry.space_group_name_H-M   'P 1'
#
loop_
_entity.id
_entity.type
_entity.pdbx_description
1 polymer ?
#
loop_
_entity_poly.entity_id
_entity_poly.type
_entity_poly.pdbx_seq_one_letter_code
_entity_poly.pdbx_strand_id
1 'polypeptide(L)'
;MIRGLRSTSRPRSRSNPSLTTRRARVEYICVCGWAGRPGWASRRGGIAGRKLEGVVDTVLLSERIQIERKQFFFDLKENPRGRFLRITEEVGGRRDTIIIPSTGLDLFLTTIERAIEADIGNNGGPPA
;
A
#
# COMPACT_ATOMS: atom_id res chain seq x y z
N MET A 1 -69.89 -13.10 -1.71
CA MET A 1 -69.79 -14.06 -0.59
C MET A 1 -68.48 -14.85 -0.74
N ILE A 2 -67.64 -14.76 0.30
CA ILE A 2 -66.72 -15.78 0.86
C ILE A 2 -65.49 -16.26 0.05
N ARG A 3 -64.35 -15.63 0.39
CA ARG A 3 -63.06 -16.15 0.91
C ARG A 3 -62.46 -17.47 0.36
N GLY A 4 -61.14 -17.44 0.11
CA GLY A 4 -60.33 -18.66 0.11
C GLY A 4 -58.84 -18.50 -0.22
N LEU A 5 -58.12 -17.63 0.51
CA LEU A 5 -56.64 -17.64 0.54
C LEU A 5 -56.13 -19.02 0.95
N ARG A 6 -55.24 -19.63 0.16
CA ARG A 6 -54.40 -20.75 0.61
C ARG A 6 -52.96 -20.30 0.73
N SER A 7 -52.54 -20.20 1.97
CA SER A 7 -51.15 -20.23 2.40
C SER A 7 -50.59 -21.64 2.21
N THR A 8 -49.39 -21.73 1.64
CA THR A 8 -48.47 -22.84 1.93
C THR A 8 -47.08 -22.25 2.11
N SER A 9 -46.71 -22.12 3.38
CA SER A 9 -45.36 -21.84 3.86
C SER A 9 -44.44 -23.04 3.61
N ARG A 10 -43.23 -22.79 3.10
CA ARG A 10 -42.11 -23.74 3.09
C ARG A 10 -40.77 -22.97 3.19
N PRO A 11 -39.69 -23.61 3.64
CA PRO A 11 -39.09 -23.28 4.92
C PRO A 11 -37.82 -22.42 4.84
N ARG A 12 -37.47 -21.79 5.97
CA ARG A 12 -36.14 -21.22 6.23
C ARG A 12 -35.08 -22.32 6.19
N SER A 13 -34.16 -22.27 5.23
CA SER A 13 -32.89 -23.00 5.32
C SER A 13 -31.85 -22.13 6.05
N ARG A 14 -31.51 -22.53 7.27
CA ARG A 14 -30.25 -22.14 7.93
C ARG A 14 -29.27 -23.31 7.79
N SER A 15 -28.08 -23.05 7.26
CA SER A 15 -26.80 -23.55 7.81
C SER A 15 -25.61 -22.93 7.06
N ASN A 16 -24.71 -22.39 7.88
CA ASN A 16 -23.34 -21.90 7.65
C ASN A 16 -22.39 -23.13 7.44
N PRO A 17 -21.05 -23.03 7.24
CA PRO A 17 -20.14 -21.91 6.99
C PRO A 17 -19.04 -22.19 5.91
N SER A 18 -18.13 -21.21 5.75
CA SER A 18 -16.74 -21.33 5.27
C SER A 18 -16.48 -21.70 3.81
N LEU A 19 -16.42 -20.69 2.94
CA LEU A 19 -15.41 -20.64 1.89
C LEU A 19 -14.57 -19.39 2.09
N THR A 20 -13.45 -19.65 2.74
CA THR A 20 -12.30 -18.82 3.02
C THR A 20 -11.71 -18.30 1.71
N THR A 21 -12.35 -17.31 1.08
CA THR A 21 -11.66 -16.48 0.10
C THR A 21 -10.74 -15.58 0.89
N ARG A 22 -9.50 -16.06 1.06
CA ARG A 22 -8.35 -15.25 1.46
C ARG A 22 -8.26 -14.08 0.46
N ARG A 23 -8.93 -12.97 0.77
CA ARG A 23 -8.50 -11.67 0.30
C ARG A 23 -7.09 -11.53 0.83
N ALA A 24 -6.12 -11.63 -0.07
CA ALA A 24 -4.77 -11.19 0.15
C ALA A 24 -4.87 -9.71 0.55
N ARG A 25 -4.95 -9.49 1.86
CA ARG A 25 -4.73 -8.20 2.48
C ARG A 25 -3.25 -7.93 2.21
N VAL A 26 -2.99 -7.09 1.22
CA VAL A 26 -1.74 -6.33 1.18
C VAL A 26 -1.70 -5.62 2.52
N GLU A 27 -0.92 -6.16 3.44
CA GLU A 27 -0.73 -5.63 4.78
C GLU A 27 -0.03 -4.28 4.66
N TYR A 28 -0.81 -3.22 4.53
CA TYR A 28 -0.42 -1.92 5.05
C TYR A 28 -0.46 -2.03 6.58
N ILE A 29 0.68 -2.40 7.17
CA ILE A 29 0.92 -2.16 8.59
C ILE A 29 1.28 -0.68 8.74
N CYS A 30 0.31 0.10 9.21
CA CYS A 30 0.59 1.24 10.06
C CYS A 30 -0.55 1.34 11.09
N VAL A 31 -0.45 0.55 12.15
CA VAL A 31 -1.21 0.74 13.39
C VAL A 31 -0.21 0.57 14.52
N CYS A 32 0.01 1.64 15.27
CA CYS A 32 0.10 1.66 16.73
C CYS A 32 0.59 3.04 17.19
N GLY A 33 -0.33 4.01 17.22
CA GLY A 33 -0.42 4.83 18.41
C GLY A 33 -1.18 4.00 19.44
N TRP A 34 -0.56 3.62 20.55
CA TRP A 34 -1.25 3.30 21.80
C TRP A 34 -0.36 3.68 22.98
N ALA A 35 -1.04 4.16 24.00
CA ALA A 35 -0.55 4.85 25.18
C ALA A 35 0.48 4.07 26.01
N GLY A 36 1.26 4.84 26.76
CA GLY A 36 2.30 4.32 27.63
C GLY A 36 1.82 3.47 28.81
N ARG A 37 2.79 2.76 29.37
CA ARG A 37 2.84 2.30 30.76
C ARG A 37 4.30 2.35 31.25
N PRO A 38 4.58 2.89 32.44
CA PRO A 38 5.90 2.84 33.06
C PRO A 38 6.07 1.52 33.81
N GLY A 39 7.25 0.90 33.70
CA GLY A 39 7.66 -0.17 34.62
C GLY A 39 8.23 -1.40 33.93
N TRP A 40 9.53 -1.37 33.66
CA TRP A 40 10.39 -2.52 33.95
C TRP A 40 11.84 -2.08 34.08
N ALA A 41 12.28 -1.95 35.33
CA ALA A 41 13.69 -1.87 35.65
C ALA A 41 14.29 -3.28 35.73
N SER A 42 15.41 -3.44 35.02
CA SER A 42 16.60 -4.22 35.40
C SER A 42 16.52 -5.75 35.39
N ARG A 43 17.18 -6.39 34.39
CA ARG A 43 18.50 -7.03 34.59
C ARG A 43 19.00 -7.82 33.36
N ARG A 44 20.31 -7.70 33.15
CA ARG A 44 21.27 -8.65 32.56
C ARG A 44 21.33 -8.82 31.03
N GLY A 45 22.57 -8.71 30.54
CA GLY A 45 23.05 -9.53 29.42
C GLY A 45 23.44 -8.73 28.18
N GLY A 46 24.60 -8.07 28.23
CA GLY A 46 25.28 -7.62 27.03
C GLY A 46 25.73 -8.81 26.20
N ILE A 47 24.97 -9.13 25.16
CA ILE A 47 25.49 -9.76 23.96
C ILE A 47 25.63 -8.65 22.94
N ALA A 48 26.90 -8.32 22.68
CA ALA A 48 27.36 -7.37 21.69
C ALA A 48 26.64 -7.60 20.35
N GLY A 49 26.38 -6.47 19.68
CA GLY A 49 25.54 -6.37 18.50
C GLY A 49 25.84 -7.45 17.47
N ARG A 50 24.88 -8.36 17.30
CA ARG A 50 24.62 -8.90 15.98
C ARG A 50 24.08 -7.72 15.17
N LYS A 51 24.99 -6.97 14.56
CA LYS A 51 24.67 -6.13 13.41
C LYS A 51 23.95 -7.07 12.46
N LEU A 52 22.63 -6.92 12.36
CA LEU A 52 21.86 -7.56 11.31
C LEU A 52 22.47 -6.99 10.03
N GLU A 53 23.39 -7.73 9.41
CA GLU A 53 23.72 -7.56 8.01
C GLU A 53 22.46 -7.98 7.25
N GLY A 54 21.48 -7.08 7.30
CA GLY A 54 20.28 -7.15 6.52
C GLY A 54 20.72 -7.21 5.07
N VAL A 55 20.17 -8.19 4.37
CA VAL A 55 20.21 -8.35 2.92
C VAL A 55 20.51 -7.01 2.25
N VAL A 56 21.72 -6.91 1.68
CA VAL A 56 22.16 -5.68 1.03
C VAL A 56 21.37 -5.53 -0.27
N ASP A 57 20.35 -4.68 -0.23
CA ASP A 57 19.66 -4.24 -1.42
C ASP A 57 20.65 -3.44 -2.27
N THR A 58 20.98 -3.92 -3.48
CA THR A 58 21.89 -3.20 -4.38
C THR A 58 21.12 -2.05 -5.02
N VAL A 59 21.61 -0.82 -4.84
CA VAL A 59 20.99 0.38 -5.42
C VAL A 59 21.46 0.53 -6.86
N LEU A 60 20.51 0.50 -7.79
CA LEU A 60 20.75 0.63 -9.23
C LEU A 60 20.61 2.09 -9.68
N LEU A 61 19.60 2.79 -9.17
CA LEU A 61 19.32 4.19 -9.47
C LEU A 61 18.82 4.87 -8.20
N SER A 62 19.27 6.11 -7.99
CA SER A 62 18.72 7.00 -6.97
C SER A 62 18.59 8.40 -7.56
N GLU A 63 17.37 8.88 -7.67
CA GLU A 63 17.05 10.22 -8.16
C GLU A 63 16.22 10.99 -7.14
N ARG A 64 16.35 12.32 -7.19
CA ARG A 64 15.59 13.23 -6.34
C ARG A 64 14.93 14.29 -7.19
N ILE A 65 13.64 14.47 -6.99
CA ILE A 65 12.84 15.48 -7.68
C ILE A 65 12.17 16.36 -6.62
N GLN A 66 12.21 17.67 -6.82
CA GLN A 66 11.47 18.62 -5.98
C GLN A 66 10.35 19.24 -6.82
N ILE A 67 9.12 19.09 -6.33
CA ILE A 67 7.92 19.65 -6.97
C ILE A 67 7.20 20.48 -5.92
N GLU A 68 7.11 21.79 -6.15
CA GLU A 68 6.59 22.77 -5.19
C GLU A 68 7.30 22.65 -3.81
N ARG A 69 6.54 22.28 -2.77
CA ARG A 69 7.01 22.03 -1.39
C ARG A 69 7.30 20.57 -1.10
N LYS A 70 7.06 19.66 -2.04
CA LYS A 70 7.21 18.22 -1.89
C LYS A 70 8.55 17.77 -2.46
N GLN A 71 9.20 16.85 -1.75
CA GLN A 71 10.44 16.22 -2.21
C GLN A 71 10.17 14.75 -2.46
N PHE A 72 10.48 14.29 -3.67
CA PHE A 72 10.34 12.91 -4.08
C PHE A 72 11.72 12.28 -4.24
N PHE A 73 11.87 11.07 -3.73
CA PHE A 73 13.06 10.24 -3.89
C PHE A 73 12.66 8.97 -4.62
N PHE A 74 13.34 8.68 -5.74
CA PHE A 74 13.12 7.50 -6.56
C PHE A 74 14.35 6.61 -6.46
N ASP A 75 14.23 5.50 -5.72
CA ASP A 75 15.30 4.52 -5.56
C ASP A 75 14.93 3.21 -6.28
N LEU A 76 15.60 2.90 -7.39
CA LEU A 76 15.53 1.58 -8.00
C LEU A 76 16.54 0.67 -7.32
N LYS A 77 16.04 -0.36 -6.65
CA LYS A 77 16.86 -1.32 -5.90
C LYS A 77 16.64 -2.74 -6.41
N GLU A 78 17.63 -3.58 -6.16
CA GLU A 78 17.62 -4.99 -6.48
C GLU A 78 17.88 -5.84 -5.25
N ASN A 79 16.98 -6.78 -5.01
CA ASN A 79 17.08 -7.78 -3.96
C ASN A 79 17.21 -9.15 -4.60
N PRO A 80 17.63 -10.18 -3.85
CA PRO A 80 17.64 -11.57 -4.36
C PRO A 80 16.26 -12.06 -4.84
N ARG A 81 15.17 -11.40 -4.44
CA ARG A 81 13.79 -11.68 -4.90
C ARG A 81 13.40 -10.95 -6.19
N GLY A 82 14.21 -10.00 -6.66
CA GLY A 82 13.94 -9.18 -7.83
C GLY A 82 14.12 -7.68 -7.59
N ARG A 83 13.80 -6.90 -8.63
CA ARG A 83 13.96 -5.44 -8.68
C ARG A 83 12.68 -4.72 -8.30
N PHE A 84 12.80 -3.61 -7.58
CA PHE A 84 11.68 -2.73 -7.23
C PHE A 84 12.09 -1.26 -7.21
N LEU A 85 11.13 -0.40 -7.53
CA LEU A 85 11.25 1.04 -7.38
C LEU A 85 10.61 1.46 -6.07
N ARG A 86 11.37 2.16 -5.22
CA ARG A 86 10.86 2.77 -3.99
C ARG A 86 10.73 4.27 -4.22
N ILE A 87 9.51 4.78 -4.10
CA ILE A 87 9.20 6.20 -4.21
C ILE A 87 8.89 6.71 -2.81
N THR A 88 9.66 7.70 -2.35
CA THR A 88 9.44 8.34 -1.04
C THR A 88 9.03 9.78 -1.25
N GLU A 89 7.88 10.17 -0.72
CA GLU A 89 7.42 11.56 -0.65
C GLU A 89 7.76 12.12 0.74
N GLU A 90 8.41 13.28 0.77
CA GLU A 90 8.71 14.03 1.98
C GLU A 90 8.08 15.42 1.93
N VAL A 91 7.25 15.73 2.94
CA VAL A 91 6.57 17.03 3.08
C VAL A 91 6.59 17.46 4.55
N GLY A 92 7.31 18.56 4.84
CA GLY A 92 7.30 19.17 6.18
C GLY A 92 7.62 18.21 7.33
N GLY A 93 8.52 17.24 7.08
CA GLY A 93 8.92 16.23 8.06
C GLY A 93 8.07 14.95 8.10
N ARG A 94 6.99 14.86 7.32
CA ARG A 94 6.28 13.59 7.08
C ARG A 94 6.87 12.88 5.88
N ARG A 95 7.01 11.56 5.99
CA ARG A 95 7.57 10.69 4.95
C ARG A 95 6.60 9.58 4.63
N ASP A 96 6.11 9.57 3.40
CA ASP A 96 5.27 8.51 2.84
C ASP A 96 6.09 7.72 1.83
N THR A 97 5.95 6.41 1.80
CA THR A 97 6.76 5.55 0.93
C THR A 97 5.88 4.51 0.25
N ILE A 98 6.02 4.41 -1.06
CA ILE A 98 5.41 3.35 -1.87
C ILE A 98 6.51 2.52 -2.52
N ILE A 99 6.24 1.23 -2.71
CA ILE A 99 7.15 0.28 -3.36
C ILE A 99 6.41 -0.34 -4.53
N ILE A 100 7.01 -0.22 -5.72
CA ILE A 100 6.46 -0.73 -6.97
C ILE A 100 7.40 -1.83 -7.48
N PRO A 101 6.93 -3.07 -7.68
CA PRO A 101 7.77 -4.10 -8.28
C PRO A 101 8.08 -3.73 -9.73
N SER A 102 9.28 -4.12 -10.21
CA SER A 102 9.71 -3.87 -11.60
C SER A 102 8.71 -4.33 -12.65
N THR A 103 7.95 -5.39 -12.37
CA THR A 103 6.91 -5.93 -13.26
C THR A 103 5.73 -4.98 -13.52
N GLY A 104 5.54 -3.96 -12.66
CA GLY A 104 4.44 -3.00 -12.77
C GLY A 104 4.85 -1.64 -13.31
N LEU A 105 6.13 -1.42 -13.63
CA LEU A 105 6.63 -0.10 -14.02
C LEU A 105 6.08 0.37 -15.37
N ASP A 106 5.93 -0.53 -16.34
CA ASP A 106 5.39 -0.19 -17.66
C ASP A 106 3.93 0.30 -17.58
N LEU A 107 3.13 -0.39 -16.76
CA LEU A 107 1.74 0.01 -16.49
C LEU A 107 1.67 1.34 -15.74
N PHE A 108 2.59 1.56 -14.81
CA PHE A 108 2.67 2.81 -14.05
C PHE A 108 3.01 3.99 -14.98
N LEU A 109 3.99 3.83 -15.86
CA LEU A 109 4.37 4.83 -16.86
C LEU A 109 3.21 5.12 -17.83
N THR A 110 2.59 4.09 -18.40
CA THR A 110 1.41 4.25 -19.27
C THR A 110 0.28 5.02 -18.56
N THR A 111 0.09 4.79 -17.27
CA THR A 111 -0.94 5.49 -16.48
C THR A 111 -0.57 6.95 -16.26
N ILE A 112 0.71 7.26 -16.01
CA ILE A 112 1.21 8.63 -15.88
C ILE A 112 1.07 9.38 -17.21
N GLU A 113 1.43 8.77 -18.33
CA GLU A 113 1.28 9.37 -19.66
C GLU A 113 -0.17 9.75 -19.95
N ARG A 114 -1.10 8.84 -19.68
CA ARG A 114 -2.55 9.11 -19.81
C ARG A 114 -3.02 10.22 -18.88
N ALA A 115 -2.45 10.33 -17.68
CA ALA A 115 -2.78 11.41 -16.76
C ALA A 115 -2.26 12.76 -17.28
N ILE A 116 -1.07 12.80 -17.89
CA ILE A 116 -0.51 14.00 -18.52
C ILE A 116 -1.38 14.45 -19.69
N GLU A 117 -1.80 13.53 -20.57
CA GLU A 117 -2.71 13.83 -21.69
C GLU A 117 -4.04 14.43 -21.20
N ALA A 118 -4.62 13.87 -20.14
CA ALA A 118 -5.85 14.38 -19.54
C ALA A 118 -5.68 15.77 -18.90
N ASP A 119 -4.53 16.03 -18.28
CA ASP A 119 -4.21 17.34 -17.72
C ASP A 119 -4.09 18.41 -18.81
N ILE A 120 -3.38 18.11 -19.90
CA ILE A 120 -3.28 19.00 -21.08
C ILE A 120 -4.66 19.26 -21.68
N GLY A 121 -5.49 18.22 -21.84
CA GLY A 121 -6.82 18.31 -22.45
C GLY A 121 -7.84 19.15 -21.67
N ASN A 122 -7.71 19.24 -20.34
CA ASN A 122 -8.60 20.07 -19.52
C ASN A 122 -8.27 21.56 -19.56
N ASN A 123 -7.11 21.94 -20.11
CA ASN A 123 -6.71 23.34 -20.28
C ASN A 123 -7.17 23.95 -21.63
N GLY A 124 -7.83 23.18 -22.49
CA GLY A 124 -8.48 23.64 -23.72
C GLY A 124 -10.00 23.66 -23.58
N GLY A 125 -10.62 24.84 -23.74
CA GLY A 125 -12.07 25.05 -23.58
C GLY A 125 -12.97 24.15 -24.45
N PRO A 126 -14.30 24.16 -24.19
CA PRO A 126 -15.23 23.21 -24.78
C PRO A 126 -15.26 23.33 -26.31
N PRO A 127 -15.38 22.21 -27.06
CA PRO A 127 -15.74 22.29 -28.46
C PRO A 127 -17.16 22.88 -28.57
N ALA A 128 -17.28 23.96 -29.35
CA ALA A 128 -18.53 24.63 -29.71
C ALA A 128 -19.42 23.76 -30.59
#